data_AF-A0A841FSV2-F1
#
_entry.id   AF-A0A841FSV2-F1
#
_cell.length_a   1.000
_cell.length_b   1.000
_cell.length_c   1.000
_cell.angle_alpha   90.00
_cell.angle_beta   90.00
_cell.angle_gamma   90.00
#
_symmetry.space_group_name_H-M   'P 1'
#
loop_
_entity.id
_entity.type
_entity.pdbx_description
1 polymer ?
#
loop_
_entity_poly.entity_id
_entity_poly.type
_entity_poly.pdbx_seq_one_letter_code
_entity_poly.pdbx_strand_id
1 'polypeptide(L)'
;MSPFDEYLHTAIERARMEAHEDGSDAAEAHHLLLAVAGAPEPVAGPVLAAAGLDRAAVAEALHREYEASLAVVGVDLASFDLAPPVRTPLRSIRIGATLKQLLQRSFTTSRKKDLRPAHILLGLLQIEAGTVPRALAIAGVDRAALAADVRRAL
;
A
#
# COMPACT_ATOMS: atom_id res chain seq x y z
N MET A 1 -24.84 0.90 -3.75
CA MET A 1 -23.41 0.54 -3.89
C MET A 1 -23.24 -0.88 -3.38
N SER A 2 -22.38 -1.70 -3.99
CA SER A 2 -22.07 -3.03 -3.46
C SER A 2 -21.19 -2.92 -2.21
N PRO A 3 -21.15 -3.94 -1.33
CA PRO A 3 -20.22 -3.96 -0.18
C PRO A 3 -18.76 -3.76 -0.59
N PHE A 4 -18.38 -4.27 -1.76
CA PHE A 4 -17.06 -4.05 -2.32
C PHE A 4 -16.80 -2.59 -2.72
N ASP A 5 -17.80 -1.90 -3.32
CA ASP A 5 -17.66 -0.48 -3.67
C ASP A 5 -17.46 0.39 -2.41
N GLU A 6 -18.16 0.07 -1.32
CA GLU A 6 -18.03 0.76 -0.02
C GLU A 6 -16.66 0.53 0.62
N TYR A 7 -16.18 -0.73 0.62
CA TYR A 7 -14.84 -1.07 1.06
C TYR A 7 -13.77 -0.34 0.23
N LEU A 8 -13.88 -0.38 -1.10
CA LEU A 8 -12.93 0.26 -2.00
C LEU A 8 -12.88 1.77 -1.76
N HIS A 9 -14.05 2.41 -1.62
CA HIS A 9 -14.11 3.84 -1.31
C HIS A 9 -13.40 4.16 0.02
N THR A 10 -13.67 3.37 1.06
CA THR A 10 -13.04 3.54 2.38
C THR A 10 -11.52 3.32 2.32
N ALA A 11 -11.06 2.30 1.59
CA ALA A 11 -9.64 2.02 1.41
C ALA A 11 -8.92 3.16 0.66
N ILE A 12 -9.57 3.75 -0.36
CA ILE A 12 -9.03 4.90 -1.09
C ILE A 12 -8.97 6.14 -0.19
N GLU A 13 -10.02 6.45 0.57
CA GLU A 13 -9.98 7.61 1.48
C GLU A 13 -8.93 7.43 2.58
N ARG A 14 -8.75 6.21 3.09
CA ARG A 14 -7.63 5.88 3.98
C ARG A 14 -6.27 6.06 3.32
N ALA A 15 -6.11 5.61 2.07
CA ALA A 15 -4.87 5.85 1.33
C ALA A 15 -4.59 7.36 1.13
N ARG A 16 -5.62 8.19 0.95
CA ARG A 16 -5.47 9.66 0.91
C ARG A 16 -5.04 10.23 2.25
N MET A 17 -5.54 9.69 3.36
CA MET A 17 -5.07 10.06 4.70
C MET A 17 -3.61 9.67 4.91
N GLU A 18 -3.20 8.47 4.52
CA GLU A 18 -1.79 8.04 4.60
C GLU A 18 -0.89 8.96 3.76
N ALA A 19 -1.30 9.29 2.53
CA ALA A 19 -0.58 10.22 1.66
C ALA A 19 -0.46 11.64 2.25
N HIS A 20 -1.53 12.12 2.90
CA HIS A 20 -1.52 13.39 3.60
C HIS A 20 -0.53 13.40 4.79
N GLU A 21 -0.52 12.33 5.58
CA GLU A 21 0.40 12.20 6.71
C GLU A 21 1.87 12.11 6.26
N ASP A 22 2.12 11.45 5.13
CA ASP A 22 3.42 11.37 4.44
C ASP A 22 3.82 12.69 3.74
N GLY A 23 2.90 13.67 3.65
CA GLY A 23 3.14 14.94 2.96
C GLY A 23 3.15 14.84 1.43
N SER A 24 2.71 13.72 0.88
CA SER A 24 2.55 13.51 -0.56
C SER A 24 1.36 14.30 -1.10
N ASP A 25 1.40 14.68 -2.38
CA ASP A 25 0.28 15.34 -3.07
C ASP A 25 -0.64 14.32 -3.80
N ALA A 26 -0.28 13.04 -3.76
CA ALA A 26 -1.00 11.96 -4.41
C ALA A 26 -0.99 10.65 -3.60
N ALA A 27 -2.15 9.99 -3.53
CA ALA A 27 -2.27 8.64 -3.01
C ALA A 27 -1.73 7.63 -4.05
N GLU A 28 -0.64 6.95 -3.70
CA GLU A 28 0.03 5.95 -4.53
C GLU A 28 -0.20 4.55 -3.97
N ALA A 29 0.28 3.50 -4.65
CA ALA A 29 0.02 2.12 -4.26
C ALA A 29 0.52 1.78 -2.84
N HIS A 30 1.62 2.38 -2.37
CA HIS A 30 2.12 2.15 -1.01
C HIS A 30 1.22 2.78 0.06
N HIS A 31 0.58 3.91 -0.22
CA HIS A 31 -0.44 4.48 0.66
C HIS A 31 -1.65 3.55 0.78
N LEU A 32 -2.04 2.89 -0.31
CA LEU A 32 -3.08 1.87 -0.27
C LEU A 32 -2.64 0.62 0.52
N LEU A 33 -1.38 0.20 0.42
CA LEU A 33 -0.86 -0.91 1.22
C LEU A 33 -0.97 -0.61 2.73
N LEU A 34 -0.57 0.59 3.17
CA LEU A 34 -0.76 1.04 4.55
C LEU A 34 -2.22 1.02 4.98
N ALA A 35 -3.10 1.54 4.14
CA ALA A 35 -4.54 1.57 4.39
C ALA A 35 -5.14 0.18 4.55
N VAL A 36 -4.72 -0.79 3.72
CA VAL A 36 -5.16 -2.19 3.78
C VAL A 36 -4.59 -2.90 5.01
N ALA A 37 -3.31 -2.68 5.33
CA ALA A 37 -2.65 -3.26 6.51
C ALA A 37 -3.25 -2.76 7.84
N GLY A 38 -3.81 -1.54 7.86
CA GLY A 38 -4.52 -0.97 9.00
C GLY A 38 -6.06 -1.12 8.96
N ALA A 39 -6.62 -1.80 7.97
CA ALA A 39 -8.06 -1.94 7.82
C ALA A 39 -8.63 -3.01 8.78
N PRO A 40 -9.74 -2.72 9.48
CA PRO A 40 -10.52 -3.76 10.17
C PRO A 40 -11.34 -4.52 9.11
N GLU A 41 -10.66 -5.33 8.29
CA GLU A 41 -11.27 -6.20 7.28
C GLU A 41 -10.87 -7.65 7.60
N PRO A 42 -11.81 -8.62 7.49
CA PRO A 42 -11.60 -9.96 8.01
C PRO A 42 -10.57 -10.84 7.27
N VAL A 43 -10.07 -10.43 6.10
CA VAL A 43 -9.22 -11.28 5.25
C VAL A 43 -7.83 -10.68 5.03
N ALA A 44 -7.73 -9.52 4.38
CA ALA A 44 -6.48 -8.90 3.97
C ALA A 44 -5.61 -8.50 5.17
N GLY A 45 -6.20 -7.91 6.21
CA GLY A 45 -5.51 -7.55 7.44
C GLY A 45 -4.89 -8.76 8.14
N PRO A 46 -5.67 -9.80 8.48
CA PRO A 46 -5.13 -11.02 9.10
C PRO A 46 -4.08 -11.75 8.27
N VAL A 47 -4.24 -11.83 6.94
CA VAL A 47 -3.25 -12.47 6.07
C VAL A 47 -1.93 -11.68 6.05
N LEU A 48 -2.00 -10.35 6.01
CA LEU A 48 -0.82 -9.50 6.13
C LEU A 48 -0.17 -9.64 7.52
N ALA A 49 -0.94 -9.58 8.60
CA ALA A 49 -0.44 -9.71 9.96
C ALA A 49 0.23 -11.07 10.21
N ALA A 50 -0.32 -12.16 9.65
CA ALA A 50 0.30 -13.49 9.71
C ALA A 50 1.67 -13.56 9.01
N ALA A 51 1.90 -12.69 8.01
CA ALA A 51 3.19 -12.51 7.35
C ALA A 51 4.08 -11.43 8.02
N GLY A 52 3.69 -10.93 9.21
CA GLY A 52 4.42 -9.89 9.92
C GLY A 52 4.26 -8.49 9.33
N LEU A 53 3.23 -8.25 8.51
CA LEU A 53 2.96 -6.98 7.82
C LEU A 53 1.72 -6.26 8.39
N ASP A 54 1.70 -5.98 9.68
CA ASP A 54 0.74 -5.00 10.19
C ASP A 54 1.04 -3.57 9.66
N ARG A 55 0.16 -2.61 9.93
CA ARG A 55 0.36 -1.21 9.47
C ARG A 55 1.72 -0.65 9.90
N ALA A 56 2.18 -0.93 11.13
CA ALA A 56 3.42 -0.39 11.66
C ALA A 56 4.64 -1.02 10.95
N ALA A 57 4.63 -2.33 10.76
CA ALA A 57 5.67 -3.05 10.03
C ALA A 57 5.74 -2.61 8.56
N VAL A 58 4.61 -2.35 7.92
CA VAL A 58 4.57 -1.79 6.56
C VAL A 58 5.15 -0.38 6.53
N ALA A 59 4.78 0.49 7.47
CA ALA A 59 5.31 1.85 7.56
C ALA A 59 6.83 1.85 7.74
N GLU A 60 7.34 1.00 8.64
CA GLU A 60 8.77 0.82 8.87
C GLU A 60 9.49 0.31 7.62
N ALA A 61 8.91 -0.66 6.91
CA ALA A 61 9.47 -1.17 5.67
C ALA A 61 9.53 -0.10 4.56
N LEU A 62 8.53 0.77 4.47
CA LEU A 62 8.50 1.90 3.54
C LEU A 62 9.56 2.96 3.92
N HIS A 63 9.72 3.25 5.21
CA HIS A 63 10.73 4.18 5.68
C HIS A 63 12.15 3.70 5.35
N ARG A 64 12.46 2.42 5.66
CA ARG A 64 13.74 1.81 5.29
C ARG A 64 13.97 1.74 3.78
N GLU A 65 12.90 1.58 2.98
CA GLU A 65 12.98 1.64 1.52
C GLU A 65 13.37 3.04 1.02
N TYR A 66 12.81 4.08 1.63
CA TYR A 66 13.14 5.46 1.33
C TYR A 66 14.60 5.78 1.67
N GLU A 67 15.05 5.41 2.87
CA GLU A 67 16.46 5.53 3.29
C GLU A 67 17.41 4.78 2.34
N ALA A 68 17.09 3.52 2.01
CA ALA A 68 17.90 2.73 1.10
C ALA A 68 17.97 3.36 -0.30
N SER A 69 16.86 3.94 -0.78
CA SER A 69 16.81 4.62 -2.08
C SER A 69 17.68 5.88 -2.12
N LEU A 70 17.72 6.64 -1.02
CA LEU A 70 18.59 7.81 -0.89
C LEU A 70 20.07 7.43 -0.75
N ALA A 71 20.36 6.36 -0.01
CA ALA A 71 21.72 5.86 0.17
C ALA A 71 22.38 5.47 -1.17
N VAL A 72 21.60 5.01 -2.16
CA VAL A 72 22.11 4.70 -3.52
C VAL A 72 22.78 5.92 -4.18
N VAL A 73 22.32 7.14 -3.87
CA VAL A 73 22.92 8.40 -4.37
C VAL A 73 23.82 9.08 -3.33
N GLY A 74 24.20 8.37 -2.27
CA GLY A 74 25.10 8.86 -1.21
C GLY A 74 24.43 9.82 -0.22
N VAL A 75 23.10 9.85 -0.15
CA VAL A 75 22.36 10.66 0.82
C VAL A 75 22.05 9.81 2.05
N ASP A 76 22.54 10.23 3.20
CA ASP A 76 22.19 9.67 4.51
C ASP A 76 21.27 10.64 5.26
N LEU A 77 20.05 10.22 5.58
CA LEU A 77 19.08 11.06 6.28
C LEU A 77 19.53 11.44 7.69
N ALA A 78 20.28 10.58 8.38
CA ALA A 78 20.77 10.85 9.72
C ALA A 78 21.79 12.00 9.76
N SER A 79 22.35 12.35 8.61
CA SER A 79 23.30 13.46 8.46
C SER A 79 22.63 14.84 8.36
N PHE A 80 21.30 14.92 8.31
CA PHE A 80 20.55 16.18 8.17
C PHE A 80 19.49 16.34 9.27
N ASP A 81 19.36 17.56 9.79
CA ASP A 81 18.21 17.94 10.64
C ASP A 81 17.07 18.46 9.76
N LEU A 82 16.25 17.53 9.27
CA LEU A 82 15.18 17.82 8.32
C LEU A 82 13.90 18.23 9.06
N ALA A 83 13.29 19.33 8.61
CA ALA A 83 11.95 19.69 9.07
C ALA A 83 10.91 18.66 8.58
N PRO A 84 9.81 18.46 9.32
CA PRO A 84 8.71 17.62 8.87
C PRO A 84 8.14 18.09 7.51
N PRO A 85 7.63 17.17 6.69
CA PRO A 85 7.08 17.52 5.39
C PRO A 85 5.87 18.46 5.53
N VAL A 86 5.80 19.46 4.63
CA VAL A 86 4.65 20.37 4.56
C VAL A 86 3.48 19.64 3.91
N ARG A 87 2.39 19.50 4.66
CA ARG A 87 1.24 18.73 4.23
C ARG A 87 0.35 19.52 3.28
N THR A 88 0.04 18.91 2.14
CA THR A 88 -0.99 19.41 1.22
C THR A 88 -2.36 19.22 1.85
N PRO A 89 -3.35 20.13 1.70
CA PRO A 89 -4.69 19.92 2.25
C PRO A 89 -5.28 18.58 1.78
N LEU A 90 -5.84 17.79 2.70
CA LEU A 90 -6.36 16.44 2.41
C LEU A 90 -7.30 16.40 1.18
N ARG A 91 -8.18 17.41 1.05
CA ARG A 91 -9.12 17.52 -0.09
C ARG A 91 -8.43 17.60 -1.46
N SER A 92 -7.19 18.07 -1.49
CA SER A 92 -6.38 18.27 -2.69
C SER A 92 -5.51 17.05 -3.04
N ILE A 93 -5.46 16.03 -2.17
CA ILE A 93 -4.72 14.79 -2.44
C ILE A 93 -5.37 14.07 -3.63
N ARG A 94 -4.59 13.88 -4.69
CA ARG A 94 -5.01 13.25 -5.94
C ARG A 94 -4.85 11.74 -5.88
N ILE A 95 -5.43 11.02 -6.83
CA ILE A 95 -5.09 9.61 -7.06
C ILE A 95 -3.85 9.55 -7.95
N GLY A 96 -2.79 8.95 -7.42
CA GLY A 96 -1.51 8.77 -8.08
C GLY A 96 -1.53 7.70 -9.18
N ALA A 97 -0.46 7.67 -9.96
CA ALA A 97 -0.38 6.82 -11.15
C ALA A 97 -0.34 5.34 -10.79
N THR A 98 0.43 4.96 -9.77
CA THR A 98 0.61 3.55 -9.39
C THR A 98 -0.65 2.99 -8.74
N LEU A 99 -1.35 3.79 -7.94
CA LEU A 99 -2.66 3.41 -7.39
C LEU A 99 -3.69 3.22 -8.51
N LYS A 100 -3.78 4.16 -9.46
CA LYS A 100 -4.69 4.05 -10.61
C LYS A 100 -4.41 2.80 -11.44
N GLN A 101 -3.14 2.54 -11.76
CA GLN A 101 -2.72 1.37 -12.53
C GLN A 101 -3.03 0.06 -11.79
N LEU A 102 -2.79 0.02 -10.47
CA LEU A 102 -3.16 -1.12 -9.64
C LEU A 102 -4.65 -1.41 -9.74
N LEU A 103 -5.51 -0.41 -9.52
CA LEU A 103 -6.97 -0.60 -9.55
C LEU A 103 -7.44 -1.09 -10.91
N GLN A 104 -6.88 -0.54 -12.00
CA GLN A 104 -7.17 -1.01 -13.35
C GLN A 104 -6.80 -2.49 -13.54
N ARG A 105 -5.67 -2.94 -13.00
CA ARG A 105 -5.20 -4.33 -13.13
C ARG A 105 -5.92 -5.31 -12.19
N SER A 106 -6.22 -4.89 -10.97
CA SER A 106 -6.90 -5.75 -9.98
C SER A 106 -8.29 -6.18 -10.43
N PHE A 107 -8.95 -5.39 -11.28
CA PHE A 107 -10.34 -5.60 -11.68
C PHE A 107 -10.52 -6.19 -13.08
N THR A 108 -9.46 -6.36 -13.86
CA THR A 108 -9.54 -7.00 -15.19
C THR A 108 -9.65 -8.52 -15.12
N THR A 109 -9.23 -9.14 -14.01
CA THR A 109 -9.12 -10.60 -13.89
C THR A 109 -10.38 -11.27 -13.32
N SER A 110 -11.25 -10.51 -12.65
CA SER A 110 -12.47 -11.02 -11.99
C SER A 110 -13.70 -10.26 -12.46
N ARG A 111 -14.86 -10.92 -12.52
CA ARG A 111 -16.13 -10.23 -12.81
C ARG A 111 -16.44 -9.28 -11.66
N LYS A 112 -17.05 -8.13 -11.95
CA LYS A 112 -17.37 -7.09 -10.94
C LYS A 112 -18.11 -7.63 -9.71
N LYS A 113 -19.02 -8.59 -9.91
CA LYS A 113 -19.80 -9.23 -8.83
C LYS A 113 -18.99 -10.13 -7.89
N ASP A 114 -17.81 -10.57 -8.32
CA ASP A 114 -16.95 -11.49 -7.59
C ASP A 114 -15.78 -10.74 -6.91
N LEU A 115 -15.72 -9.41 -7.06
CA LEU A 115 -14.70 -8.55 -6.45
C LEU A 115 -14.85 -8.50 -4.94
N ARG A 116 -13.71 -8.63 -4.27
CA ARG A 116 -13.57 -8.74 -2.82
C ARG A 116 -12.34 -7.97 -2.35
N PRO A 117 -12.29 -7.50 -1.10
CA PRO A 117 -11.13 -6.81 -0.52
C PRO A 117 -9.78 -7.46 -0.85
N ALA A 118 -9.70 -8.79 -0.73
CA ALA A 118 -8.51 -9.58 -1.05
C ALA A 118 -7.99 -9.41 -2.49
N HIS A 119 -8.83 -9.05 -3.48
CA HIS A 119 -8.36 -8.75 -4.83
C HIS A 119 -7.54 -7.46 -4.92
N ILE A 120 -7.77 -6.51 -4.02
CA ILE A 120 -6.93 -5.31 -3.92
C ILE A 120 -5.54 -5.72 -3.43
N LEU A 121 -5.45 -6.54 -2.39
CA LEU A 121 -4.20 -7.06 -1.88
C LEU A 121 -3.45 -7.90 -2.94
N LEU A 122 -4.14 -8.74 -3.70
CA LEU A 122 -3.54 -9.44 -4.83
C LEU A 122 -2.95 -8.48 -5.87
N GLY A 123 -3.64 -7.38 -6.18
CA GLY A 123 -3.12 -6.34 -7.05
C GLY A 123 -1.86 -5.68 -6.52
N LEU A 124 -1.79 -5.40 -5.21
CA LEU A 124 -0.60 -4.84 -4.55
C LEU A 124 0.59 -5.80 -4.67
N LEU A 125 0.37 -7.10 -4.43
CA LEU A 125 1.42 -8.13 -4.46
C LEU A 125 1.93 -8.43 -5.89
N GLN A 126 1.12 -8.14 -6.91
CA GLN A 126 1.47 -8.30 -8.32
C GLN A 126 2.24 -7.10 -8.92
N ILE A 127 2.46 -6.03 -8.15
CA ILE A 127 3.31 -4.92 -8.61
C ILE A 127 4.75 -5.44 -8.75
N GLU A 128 5.29 -5.36 -9.97
CA GLU A 128 6.63 -5.88 -10.29
C GLU A 128 7.75 -4.92 -9.91
N ALA A 129 7.51 -3.61 -10.01
CA ALA A 129 8.51 -2.57 -9.76
C ALA A 129 7.92 -1.37 -8.99
N GLY A 130 8.77 -0.69 -8.22
CA GLY A 130 8.41 0.50 -7.44
C GLY A 130 8.61 0.31 -5.93
N THR A 131 8.06 1.24 -5.16
CA THR A 131 8.19 1.29 -3.69
C THR A 131 7.59 0.06 -3.00
N VAL A 132 6.38 -0.35 -3.37
CA VAL A 132 5.71 -1.53 -2.77
C VAL A 132 6.57 -2.79 -2.82
N PRO A 133 7.03 -3.27 -4.00
CA PRO A 133 7.82 -4.50 -4.05
C PRO A 133 9.19 -4.36 -3.36
N ARG A 134 9.82 -3.18 -3.35
CA ARG A 134 11.09 -2.96 -2.64
C ARG A 134 10.91 -2.94 -1.12
N ALA A 135 9.87 -2.28 -0.62
CA ALA A 135 9.55 -2.27 0.81
C ALA A 135 9.21 -3.67 1.32
N LEU A 136 8.42 -4.44 0.57
CA LEU A 136 8.13 -5.84 0.92
C LEU A 136 9.39 -6.73 0.91
N ALA A 137 10.35 -6.47 0.01
CA ALA A 137 11.63 -7.17 0.01
C ALA A 137 12.47 -6.81 1.25
N ILE A 138 12.50 -5.54 1.66
CA ILE A 138 13.16 -5.06 2.90
C ILE A 138 12.49 -5.63 4.16
N ALA A 139 11.18 -5.87 4.12
CA ALA A 139 10.45 -6.57 5.17
C ALA A 139 10.73 -8.08 5.21
N GLY A 140 11.47 -8.64 4.24
CA GLY A 140 11.78 -10.07 4.17
C GLY A 140 10.60 -10.94 3.77
N VAL A 141 9.59 -10.37 3.10
CA VAL A 141 8.34 -11.08 2.77
C VAL A 141 8.44 -11.79 1.43
N ASP A 142 8.12 -13.08 1.43
CA ASP A 142 7.87 -13.82 0.20
C ASP A 142 6.51 -13.42 -0.38
N ARG A 143 6.55 -12.51 -1.37
CA ARG A 143 5.35 -12.00 -2.05
C ARG A 143 4.57 -13.10 -2.78
N ALA A 144 5.24 -14.14 -3.28
CA ALA A 144 4.58 -15.22 -4.00
C ALA A 144 3.82 -16.13 -3.03
N ALA A 145 4.46 -16.48 -1.91
CA ALA A 145 3.81 -17.23 -0.83
C ALA A 145 2.60 -16.46 -0.26
N LEU A 146 2.79 -15.17 0.05
CA LEU A 146 1.72 -14.31 0.54
C LEU A 146 0.56 -14.19 -0.46
N ALA A 147 0.86 -14.05 -1.76
CA ALA A 147 -0.18 -14.03 -2.79
C ALA A 147 -0.90 -15.38 -2.92
N ALA A 148 -0.26 -16.50 -2.59
CA ALA A 148 -0.92 -17.81 -2.52
C ALA A 148 -1.84 -17.90 -1.30
N ASP A 149 -1.43 -17.38 -0.14
CA ASP A 149 -2.28 -17.29 1.07
C ASP A 149 -3.54 -16.46 0.81
N VAL A 150 -3.39 -15.29 0.19
CA VAL A 150 -4.54 -14.44 -0.16
C VAL A 150 -5.50 -15.15 -1.10
N ARG A 151 -4.99 -15.90 -2.10
CA ARG A 151 -5.85 -16.69 -3.00
C ARG A 151 -6.57 -17.83 -2.29
N ARG A 152 -5.96 -18.45 -1.28
CA ARG A 152 -6.61 -19.49 -0.46
C ARG A 152 -7.75 -18.94 0.42
N ALA A 153 -7.71 -17.65 0.75
CA ALA A 153 -8.71 -16.99 1.56
C ALA A 153 -9.87 -16.37 0.76
N LEU A 154 -9.85 -16.48 -0.57
CA LEU A 154 -10.95 -16.12 -1.49
C LEU A 154 -11.91 -17.30 -1.67
#